data_AF-A0A2B7ZU09-F1
#
_entry.id   AF-A0A2B7ZU09-F1
#
_cell.length_a   1.000
_cell.length_b   1.000
_cell.length_c   1.000
_cell.angle_alpha   90.00
_cell.angle_beta   90.00
_cell.angle_gamma   90.00
#
_symmetry.space_group_name_H-M   'P 1'
#
loop_
_entity.id
_entity.type
_entity.pdbx_description
1 polymer ?
#
loop_
_entity_poly.entity_id
_entity_poly.type
_entity_poly.pdbx_seq_one_letter_code
_entity_poly.pdbx_strand_id
1 'polypeptide(L)'
;ICFVDFEKAFDRVKWTKLWHILKKIGIDWRDRRLISNLYLQQEAIIRVGNGYSKPAYIGRGLRQGCPLSPILFLIYSEMMMIDAMEEIEEGIKVGGKLVKDVRFADDQGMVAGSE
;
A
#
# COMPACT_ATOMS: atom_id res chain seq x y z
N ILE A 1 -14.65 18.01 -1.24
CA ILE A 1 -13.57 17.10 -0.78
C ILE A 1 -14.21 15.76 -0.46
N CYS A 2 -13.71 14.69 -1.06
CA CYS A 2 -14.16 13.32 -0.78
C CYS A 2 -13.10 12.61 0.06
N PHE A 3 -13.48 12.02 1.19
CA PHE A 3 -12.57 11.23 2.02
C PHE A 3 -12.73 9.75 1.72
N VAL A 4 -11.60 9.07 1.56
CA VAL A 4 -11.49 7.63 1.27
C VAL A 4 -10.59 7.03 2.33
N ASP A 5 -11.08 5.97 2.97
CA ASP A 5 -10.34 5.15 3.92
C ASP A 5 -10.23 3.72 3.38
N PHE A 6 -9.02 3.17 3.38
CA PHE A 6 -8.75 1.83 2.87
C PHE A 6 -8.95 0.77 3.94
N GLU A 7 -10.06 0.03 3.85
CA GLU A 7 -10.32 -1.07 4.78
C GLU A 7 -9.18 -2.11 4.78
N LYS A 8 -8.49 -2.25 5.92
CA LYS A 8 -7.38 -3.19 6.12
C LYS A 8 -6.29 -3.04 5.05
N ALA A 9 -5.86 -1.79 4.83
CA ALA A 9 -4.96 -1.42 3.75
C ALA A 9 -3.69 -2.30 3.66
N PHE A 10 -3.06 -2.56 4.81
CA PHE A 10 -1.87 -3.41 4.89
C PHE A 10 -2.15 -4.86 4.51
N ASP A 11 -3.30 -5.43 4.92
CA ASP A 11 -3.65 -6.84 4.68
C ASP A 11 -4.04 -7.12 3.22
N ARG A 12 -4.36 -6.07 2.45
CA ARG A 12 -4.85 -6.19 1.08
C ARG A 12 -3.76 -6.06 0.01
N VAL A 13 -2.51 -5.74 0.39
CA VAL A 13 -1.40 -5.57 -0.56
C VAL A 13 -1.12 -6.87 -1.33
N LYS A 14 -1.28 -6.82 -2.65
CA LYS A 14 -0.98 -7.96 -3.53
C LYS A 14 0.52 -8.03 -3.81
N TRP A 15 1.18 -9.10 -3.37
CA TRP A 15 2.62 -9.28 -3.52
C TRP A 15 3.09 -9.25 -4.98
N THR A 16 2.36 -9.88 -5.90
CA THR A 16 2.70 -9.86 -7.34
C THR A 16 2.78 -8.43 -7.89
N LYS A 17 1.82 -7.57 -7.52
CA LYS A 17 1.83 -6.14 -7.89
C LYS A 17 2.97 -5.41 -7.18
N LEU A 18 3.19 -5.64 -5.87
CA LEU A 18 4.30 -5.02 -5.14
C LEU A 18 5.67 -5.34 -5.77
N TRP A 19 5.93 -6.60 -6.14
CA TRP A 19 7.18 -6.99 -6.78
C TRP A 19 7.38 -6.33 -8.15
N HIS A 20 6.30 -6.20 -8.91
CA HIS A 20 6.33 -5.47 -10.18
C HIS A 20 6.65 -3.99 -9.97
N ILE A 21 6.03 -3.35 -8.98
CA ILE A 21 6.27 -1.93 -8.64
C ILE A 21 7.74 -1.72 -8.22
N LEU A 22 8.26 -2.55 -7.30
CA LEU A 22 9.65 -2.43 -6.86
C LEU A 22 10.64 -2.60 -8.03
N LYS A 23 10.32 -3.46 -8.99
CA LYS A 23 11.12 -3.59 -10.23
C LYS A 23 11.01 -2.33 -11.10
N LYS A 24 9.80 -1.79 -11.27
CA LYS A 24 9.53 -0.59 -12.10
C LYS A 24 10.27 0.64 -11.59
N ILE A 25 10.35 0.84 -10.27
CA ILE A 25 11.05 1.98 -9.66
C ILE A 25 12.58 1.78 -9.55
N GLY A 26 13.11 0.65 -10.05
CA GLY A 26 14.55 0.43 -10.16
C GLY A 26 15.23 -0.18 -8.92
N ILE A 27 14.50 -0.79 -7.99
CA ILE A 27 15.13 -1.49 -6.86
C ILE A 27 15.90 -2.71 -7.38
N ASP A 28 17.15 -2.86 -6.91
CA ASP A 28 18.02 -3.94 -7.33
C ASP A 28 17.41 -5.32 -7.04
N TRP A 29 17.80 -6.31 -7.84
CA TRP A 29 17.27 -7.66 -7.70
C TRP A 29 17.61 -8.29 -6.34
N ARG A 30 18.77 -7.96 -5.73
CA ARG A 30 19.19 -8.50 -4.43
C ARG A 30 18.24 -8.04 -3.33
N ASP A 31 17.93 -6.73 -3.33
CA ASP A 31 17.02 -6.12 -2.37
C ASP A 31 15.60 -6.63 -2.57
N ARG A 32 15.12 -6.70 -3.83
CA ARG A 32 13.81 -7.28 -4.13
C ARG A 32 13.70 -8.73 -3.66
N ARG A 33 14.75 -9.53 -3.80
CA ARG A 33 14.79 -10.92 -3.32
C ARG A 33 14.75 -10.99 -1.79
N LEU A 34 15.49 -10.12 -1.10
CA LEU A 34 15.46 -10.04 0.35
C LEU A 34 14.06 -9.68 0.85
N ILE A 35 13.46 -8.64 0.27
CA ILE A 35 12.11 -8.22 0.60
C ILE A 35 11.11 -9.34 0.29
N SER A 36 11.18 -9.99 -0.88
CA SER A 36 10.26 -11.09 -1.20
C SER A 36 10.38 -12.24 -0.20
N ASN A 37 11.59 -12.63 0.17
CA ASN A 37 11.81 -13.71 1.15
C ASN A 37 11.29 -13.34 2.55
N LEU A 38 11.29 -12.06 2.90
CA LEU A 38 10.69 -11.60 4.14
C LEU A 38 9.17 -11.83 4.14
N TYR A 39 8.47 -11.67 3.03
CA TYR A 39 7.00 -11.76 2.98
C TYR A 39 6.45 -13.08 2.44
N LEU A 40 7.23 -13.87 1.70
CA LEU A 40 6.79 -15.16 1.16
C LEU A 40 6.72 -16.24 2.24
N GLN A 41 5.84 -17.23 2.03
CA GLN A 41 5.69 -18.43 2.86
C GLN A 41 5.46 -18.14 4.35
N GLN A 42 4.82 -17.01 4.66
CA GLN A 42 4.50 -16.66 6.03
C GLN A 42 3.32 -17.49 6.52
N GLU A 43 3.40 -17.96 7.76
CA GLU A 43 2.29 -18.53 8.50
C GLU A 43 1.92 -17.61 9.66
N ALA A 44 0.63 -17.49 9.94
CA ALA A 44 0.12 -16.79 11.11
C ALA A 44 -0.62 -17.77 12.02
N ILE A 45 -0.45 -17.57 13.32
CA ILE A 45 -1.20 -18.26 14.36
C ILE A 45 -1.94 -17.18 15.16
N ILE A 46 -3.24 -17.38 15.34
CA ILE A 46 -4.10 -16.46 16.09
C ILE A 46 -4.22 -16.97 17.52
N ARG A 47 -3.88 -16.14 18.51
CA ARG A 47 -4.08 -16.45 19.92
C ARG A 47 -5.43 -15.91 20.39
N VAL A 48 -6.27 -16.77 20.97
CA VAL A 48 -7.57 -16.41 21.56
C VAL A 48 -7.59 -16.90 23.00
N GLY A 49 -7.52 -15.97 23.96
CA GLY A 49 -7.32 -16.30 25.37
C GLY A 49 -6.02 -17.07 25.58
N ASN A 50 -6.12 -18.26 26.18
CA ASN A 50 -4.98 -19.18 26.38
C ASN A 50 -4.81 -20.20 25.24
N GLY A 51 -5.65 -20.16 24.21
CA GLY A 51 -5.61 -21.06 23.06
C GLY A 51 -4.92 -20.45 21.84
N TYR A 52 -4.42 -21.33 20.96
CA TYR A 52 -3.83 -20.96 19.67
C TYR A 52 -4.62 -21.62 18.53
N SER A 53 -4.80 -20.91 17.41
CA SER A 53 -5.35 -21.47 16.19
C SER A 53 -4.38 -22.47 15.56
N LYS A 54 -4.85 -23.22 14.55
CA LYS A 54 -3.95 -23.86 13.61
C LYS A 54 -3.18 -22.79 12.80
N PRO A 55 -1.95 -23.08 12.35
CA PRO A 55 -1.24 -22.18 11.44
C PRO A 55 -2.05 -21.95 10.16
N ALA A 56 -2.09 -20.70 9.71
CA ALA A 56 -2.72 -20.29 8.48
C ALA A 56 -1.67 -19.65 7.57
N TYR A 57 -1.62 -20.09 6.30
CA TYR A 57 -0.73 -19.50 5.31
C TYR A 57 -1.23 -18.11 4.92
N ILE A 58 -0.31 -17.15 4.93
CA ILE A 58 -0.54 -15.80 4.46
C ILE A 58 -0.24 -15.76 2.96
N GLY A 59 -1.21 -15.28 2.18
CA GLY A 59 -1.08 -15.15 0.71
C GLY A 59 -1.00 -13.73 0.19
N ARG A 60 -1.12 -12.73 1.08
CA ARG A 60 -1.08 -11.31 0.74
C ARG A 60 -0.82 -10.47 1.99
N GLY A 61 -0.58 -9.18 1.76
CA GLY A 61 -0.49 -8.18 2.79
C GLY A 61 0.94 -7.93 3.30
N LEU A 62 1.04 -6.89 4.10
CA LEU A 62 2.27 -6.45 4.77
C LEU A 62 2.14 -6.72 6.27
N ARG A 63 3.27 -6.94 6.95
CA ARG A 63 3.29 -7.39 8.34
C ARG A 63 3.21 -6.18 9.25
N GLN A 64 2.13 -6.06 10.00
CA GLN A 64 2.02 -5.03 11.03
C GLN A 64 3.17 -5.19 12.05
N GLY A 65 3.80 -4.06 12.41
CA GLY A 65 4.99 -4.05 13.27
C GLY A 65 6.32 -4.31 12.55
N CYS A 66 6.32 -4.66 11.25
CA CYS A 66 7.55 -4.72 10.46
C CYS A 66 8.01 -3.31 10.07
N PRO A 67 9.26 -2.90 10.37
CA PRO A 67 9.76 -1.56 10.03
C PRO A 67 9.72 -1.24 8.52
N LEU A 68 9.77 -2.25 7.66
CA LEU A 68 9.70 -2.07 6.19
C LEU A 68 8.26 -1.98 5.67
N SER A 69 7.27 -2.44 6.42
CA SER A 69 5.88 -2.45 5.93
C SER A 69 5.33 -1.05 5.62
N PRO A 70 5.57 0.00 6.43
CA PRO A 70 5.11 1.35 6.11
C PRO A 70 5.63 1.89 4.79
N ILE A 71 6.93 1.74 4.51
CA ILE A 71 7.52 2.26 3.26
C ILE A 71 7.07 1.44 2.04
N LEU A 72 6.91 0.13 2.19
CA LEU A 72 6.38 -0.71 1.12
C LEU A 72 4.91 -0.39 0.81
N PHE A 73 4.12 -0.10 1.84
CA PHE A 73 2.74 0.35 1.68
C PHE A 73 2.68 1.71 0.96
N LEU A 74 3.52 2.66 1.37
CA LEU A 74 3.60 3.97 0.73
C LEU A 74 3.91 3.85 -0.77
N ILE A 75 4.95 3.09 -1.13
CA ILE A 75 5.33 2.84 -2.54
C ILE A 75 4.17 2.19 -3.31
N TYR A 76 3.50 1.21 -2.71
CA TYR A 76 2.39 0.50 -3.32
C TYR A 76 1.20 1.45 -3.60
N SER A 77 0.83 2.25 -2.60
CA SER A 77 -0.26 3.22 -2.67
C SER A 77 0.03 4.33 -3.68
N GLU A 78 1.26 4.84 -3.72
CA GLU A 78 1.67 5.89 -4.67
C GLU A 78 1.52 5.42 -6.11
N MET A 79 2.03 4.23 -6.43
CA MET A 79 1.91 3.70 -7.79
C MET A 79 0.44 3.43 -8.16
N MET A 80 -0.38 2.98 -7.21
CA MET A 80 -1.82 2.84 -7.44
C MET A 80 -2.49 4.17 -7.76
N MET A 81 -2.10 5.25 -7.10
CA MET A 81 -2.67 6.57 -7.35
C MET A 81 -2.21 7.18 -8.67
N ILE A 82 -0.92 7.01 -9.00
CA ILE A 82 -0.42 7.40 -10.32
C ILE A 82 -1.22 6.70 -11.42
N ASP A 83 -1.41 5.38 -11.31
CA ASP A 83 -2.21 4.60 -12.27
C ASP A 83 -3.69 5.07 -12.29
N ALA A 84 -4.28 5.36 -11.13
CA ALA A 84 -5.70 5.72 -11.03
C ALA A 84 -6.03 7.16 -11.45
N MET A 85 -5.05 8.08 -11.37
CA MET A 85 -5.23 9.51 -11.62
C MET A 85 -4.57 9.98 -12.92
N GLU A 86 -4.01 9.07 -13.72
CA GLU A 86 -3.29 9.38 -14.96
C GLU A 86 -4.15 10.21 -15.93
N GLU A 87 -5.43 9.86 -16.07
CA GLU A 87 -6.38 10.52 -16.98
C GLU A 87 -7.18 11.66 -16.35
N ILE A 88 -7.03 11.90 -15.03
CA ILE A 88 -7.82 12.93 -14.33
C ILE A 88 -7.10 14.28 -14.46
N GLU A 89 -7.63 15.21 -15.24
CA GLU A 89 -7.05 16.56 -15.40
C GLU A 89 -7.55 17.58 -14.36
N GLU A 90 -8.61 17.23 -13.63
CA GLU A 90 -9.27 18.09 -12.66
C GLU A 90 -8.54 18.11 -11.30
N GLY A 91 -8.67 19.22 -10.59
CA GLY A 91 -8.07 19.42 -9.26
C GLY A 91 -8.17 20.87 -8.81
N ILE A 92 -7.61 21.18 -7.64
CA ILE A 92 -7.61 22.54 -7.07
C ILE A 92 -6.21 23.12 -7.17
N LYS A 93 -6.08 24.38 -7.63
CA LYS A 93 -4.79 25.08 -7.64
C LYS A 93 -4.46 25.64 -6.25
N VAL A 94 -3.38 25.16 -5.65
CA VAL A 94 -2.84 25.66 -4.37
C VAL A 94 -1.40 26.13 -4.62
N GLY A 95 -1.12 27.43 -4.40
CA GLY A 95 0.21 27.99 -4.64
C GLY A 95 0.73 27.81 -6.07
N GLY A 96 -0.17 27.82 -7.06
CA GLY A 96 0.17 27.61 -8.48
C GLY A 96 0.34 26.15 -8.90
N LYS A 97 0.27 25.18 -7.97
CA LYS A 97 0.32 23.75 -8.28
C LYS A 97 -1.08 23.15 -8.27
N LEU A 98 -1.37 22.26 -9.22
CA LEU A 98 -2.61 21.50 -9.24
C LEU A 98 -2.51 20.38 -8.20
N VAL A 99 -3.41 20.39 -7.22
CA VAL A 99 -3.55 19.36 -6.19
C VAL A 99 -4.82 18.57 -6.49
N LYS A 100 -4.68 17.26 -6.68
CA LYS A 100 -5.77 16.32 -6.98
C LYS A 100 -6.19 15.52 -5.74
N ASP A 101 -5.24 15.26 -4.86
CA ASP A 101 -5.44 14.57 -3.60
C ASP A 101 -4.41 14.96 -2.53
N VAL A 102 -4.73 14.62 -1.28
CA VAL A 102 -3.87 14.71 -0.11
C VAL A 102 -3.95 13.37 0.61
N ARG A 103 -2.82 12.83 1.06
CA ARG A 103 -2.73 11.48 1.61
C ARG A 103 -1.90 11.43 2.88
N PHE A 104 -2.34 10.63 3.85
CA PHE A 104 -1.58 10.30 5.05
C PHE A 104 -1.83 8.84 5.44
N ALA A 105 -0.81 7.99 5.30
CA ALA A 105 -0.94 6.54 5.48
C ALA A 105 -2.09 5.97 4.62
N ASP A 106 -3.13 5.41 5.25
CA ASP A 106 -4.33 4.86 4.64
C ASP A 106 -5.46 5.88 4.41
N ASP A 107 -5.37 7.08 5.02
CA ASP A 107 -6.32 8.17 4.80
C ASP A 107 -6.01 8.92 3.49
N GLN A 108 -7.04 9.10 2.66
CA GLN A 108 -6.97 9.90 1.44
C GLN A 108 -8.11 10.93 1.37
N GLY A 109 -7.77 12.18 1.06
CA GLY A 109 -8.71 13.23 0.71
C GLY A 109 -8.55 13.64 -0.75
N MET A 110 -9.56 13.38 -1.58
CA MET A 110 -9.62 13.82 -2.97
C MET A 110 -10.29 15.19 -3.09
N VAL A 111 -9.75 16.03 -3.98
CA VAL A 111 -10.18 17.43 -4.16
C VAL A 111 -10.59 17.68 -5.61
N ALA A 112 -11.76 18.28 -5.81
CA ALA A 112 -12.30 18.67 -7.11
C ALA A 112 -12.76 20.13 -7.07
N GLY A 113 -12.74 20.79 -8.24
CA GLY A 113 -13.16 22.20 -8.41
C GLY A 113 -14.68 22.39 -8.53
N SER A 114 -15.42 21.31 -8.68
CA SER A 114 -16.89 21.25 -8.72
C SER A 114 -17.37 20.08 -7.86
N GLU A 115 -18.67 20.10 -7.53
CA GLU A 115 -19.36 18.95 -6.95
C GLU A 115 -19.49 17.80 -7.95
#